data_AF-A0A7F8RVC9-F1
#
_entry.id   AF-A0A7F8RVC9-F1
#
_cell.length_a   1.000
_cell.length_b   1.000
_cell.length_c   1.000
_cell.angle_alpha   90.00
_cell.angle_beta   90.00
_cell.angle_gamma   90.00
#
_symmetry.space_group_name_H-M   'P 1'
#
loop_
_entity.id
_entity.type
_entity.pdbx_description
1 polymer ?
#
loop_
_entity_poly.entity_id
_entity_poly.type
_entity_poly.pdbx_seq_one_letter_code
_entity_poly.pdbx_strand_id
1 'polypeptide(L)'
;MDCGNGARARQHVFLLPEYLKDASKKMKSGLMFVKLVNPCSGEGTIYLFDMCLQQLFEIKIFKEKHHSWFINQSVQSGGLLHFATPVDPLFLLLHYLRKADKEGRFQPLEQVVVDDMFPNCILLLKLPDLEKLLQHVTEEKEIDKKKYYKYSKEKTIKWLEKKV
;
A
#
# COMPACT_ATOMS: atom_id res chain seq x y z
N MET A 1 -6.20 -13.95 -46.26
CA MET A 1 -6.93 -13.89 -44.98
C MET A 1 -6.00 -13.21 -44.00
N ASP A 2 -6.21 -11.92 -43.78
CA ASP A 2 -5.39 -11.12 -42.87
C ASP A 2 -5.61 -11.61 -41.44
N CYS A 3 -4.64 -12.33 -40.90
CA CYS A 3 -4.54 -12.60 -39.47
C CYS A 3 -4.12 -11.29 -38.79
N GLY A 4 -5.10 -10.42 -38.58
CA GLY A 4 -4.92 -9.18 -37.83
C GLY A 4 -4.39 -9.50 -36.44
N ASN A 5 -3.16 -9.08 -36.18
CA ASN A 5 -2.50 -9.13 -34.89
C ASN A 5 -3.16 -8.10 -33.94
N GLY A 6 -4.41 -8.35 -33.57
CA GLY A 6 -5.15 -7.57 -32.60
C GLY A 6 -4.96 -8.18 -31.22
N ALA A 7 -3.87 -7.86 -30.54
CA ALA A 7 -3.74 -8.17 -29.12
C ALA A 7 -4.89 -7.45 -28.39
N ARG A 8 -5.98 -8.18 -28.12
CA ARG A 8 -7.17 -7.65 -27.46
C ARG A 8 -6.75 -7.12 -26.09
N ALA A 9 -7.11 -5.87 -25.78
CA ALA A 9 -6.73 -5.23 -24.53
C ALA A 9 -7.15 -6.11 -23.34
N ARG A 10 -6.21 -6.36 -22.41
CA ARG A 10 -6.47 -7.17 -21.23
C ARG A 10 -7.43 -6.43 -20.31
N GLN A 11 -8.51 -7.11 -19.93
CA GLN A 11 -9.50 -6.61 -18.98
C GLN A 11 -9.20 -7.16 -17.59
N HIS A 12 -9.42 -6.33 -16.56
CA HIS A 12 -9.22 -6.70 -15.16
C HIS A 12 -10.54 -6.53 -14.40
N VAL A 13 -10.95 -7.58 -13.69
CA VAL A 13 -12.14 -7.55 -12.82
C VAL A 13 -11.70 -7.22 -11.41
N PHE A 14 -12.23 -6.15 -10.84
CA PHE A 14 -11.94 -5.67 -9.49
C PHE A 14 -13.21 -5.66 -8.62
N LEU A 15 -13.07 -6.06 -7.36
CA LEU A 15 -14.00 -5.77 -6.28
C LEU A 15 -13.42 -4.64 -5.44
N LEU A 16 -14.12 -3.50 -5.43
CA LEU A 16 -13.72 -2.28 -4.75
C LEU A 16 -14.81 -1.89 -3.72
N PRO A 17 -14.44 -1.30 -2.58
CA PRO A 17 -15.40 -0.69 -1.66
C PRO A 17 -16.29 0.33 -2.38
N GLU A 18 -17.59 0.31 -2.09
CA GLU A 18 -18.58 1.10 -2.83
C GLU A 18 -18.34 2.61 -2.76
N TYR A 19 -17.90 3.12 -1.61
CA TYR A 19 -17.62 4.54 -1.43
C TYR A 19 -16.46 5.08 -2.30
N LEU A 20 -15.60 4.21 -2.84
CA LEU A 20 -14.53 4.63 -3.76
C LEU A 20 -15.08 5.16 -5.10
N LYS A 21 -16.32 4.80 -5.46
CA LYS A 21 -17.02 5.38 -6.62
C LYS A 21 -17.12 6.91 -6.51
N ASP A 22 -17.27 7.44 -5.29
CA ASP A 22 -17.40 8.88 -5.06
C ASP A 22 -16.06 9.57 -4.84
N ALA A 23 -15.05 8.86 -4.34
CA ALA A 23 -13.66 9.36 -4.24
C ALA A 23 -13.11 9.76 -5.61
N SER A 24 -13.40 8.97 -6.65
CA SER A 24 -13.04 9.26 -8.04
C SER A 24 -13.76 10.50 -8.63
N LYS A 25 -14.95 10.85 -8.11
CA LYS A 25 -15.73 12.01 -8.59
C LYS A 25 -15.26 13.33 -7.99
N LYS A 26 -14.76 13.31 -6.74
CA LYS A 26 -14.33 14.53 -6.02
C LYS A 26 -13.07 15.17 -6.61
N MET A 27 -12.20 14.36 -7.21
CA MET A 27 -10.98 14.83 -7.85
C MET A 27 -10.74 14.00 -9.12
N LYS A 28 -10.50 14.66 -10.26
CA LYS A 28 -10.01 13.97 -11.47
C LYS A 28 -8.72 13.23 -11.07
N SER A 29 -8.77 11.89 -11.11
CA SER A 29 -7.74 10.95 -10.66
C SER A 29 -7.45 10.89 -9.14
N GLY A 30 -8.49 10.89 -8.30
CA GLY A 30 -8.35 10.69 -6.84
C GLY A 30 -7.84 9.29 -6.41
N LEU A 31 -7.90 8.29 -7.29
CA LEU A 31 -7.43 6.93 -7.03
C LEU A 31 -6.22 6.60 -7.90
N MET A 32 -5.18 6.04 -7.30
CA MET A 32 -3.95 5.68 -8.01
C MET A 32 -3.44 4.29 -7.62
N PHE A 33 -3.12 3.46 -8.60
CA PHE A 33 -2.38 2.22 -8.36
C PHE A 33 -0.90 2.56 -8.21
N VAL A 34 -0.29 2.09 -7.12
CA VAL A 34 1.11 2.35 -6.79
C VAL A 34 1.81 1.06 -6.46
N LYS A 35 3.07 0.95 -6.87
CA LYS A 35 3.95 -0.16 -6.49
C LYS A 35 4.70 0.25 -5.23
N LEU A 36 4.50 -0.49 -4.14
CA LEU A 36 5.20 -0.32 -2.87
C LEU A 36 5.79 -1.66 -2.44
N VAL A 37 6.61 -1.64 -1.40
CA VAL A 37 7.18 -2.84 -0.80
C VAL A 37 6.12 -3.67 -0.07
N ASN A 38 6.16 -4.98 -0.23
CA ASN A 38 5.45 -5.91 0.63
C ASN A 38 6.21 -6.00 1.96
N PRO A 39 5.59 -5.67 3.11
CA PRO A 39 6.31 -5.59 4.38
C PRO A 39 6.86 -6.94 4.88
N CYS A 40 6.32 -8.07 4.40
CA CYS A 40 6.76 -9.40 4.78
C CYS A 40 7.92 -9.90 3.89
N SER A 41 7.76 -9.83 2.56
CA SER A 41 8.75 -10.38 1.62
C SER A 41 9.82 -9.39 1.17
N GLY A 42 9.57 -8.08 1.28
CA GLY A 42 10.44 -7.04 0.71
C GLY A 42 10.30 -6.88 -0.81
N GLU A 43 9.42 -7.66 -1.46
CA GLU A 43 9.19 -7.58 -2.90
C GLU A 43 8.19 -6.50 -3.27
N GLY A 44 8.23 -6.02 -4.51
CA GLY A 44 7.31 -5.00 -4.98
C GLY A 44 5.92 -5.55 -5.27
N THR A 45 4.91 -5.03 -4.57
CA THR A 45 3.50 -5.38 -4.76
C THR A 45 2.65 -4.16 -5.10
N ILE A 46 1.48 -4.39 -5.69
CA ILE A 46 0.56 -3.33 -6.10
C ILE A 46 -0.38 -3.00 -4.94
N TYR A 47 -0.51 -1.71 -4.67
CA TYR A 47 -1.50 -1.11 -3.77
C TYR A 47 -2.36 -0.13 -4.55
N LEU A 48 -3.54 0.16 -4.01
CA LEU A 48 -4.40 1.26 -4.44
C LEU A 48 -4.39 2.33 -3.36
N PHE A 49 -4.07 3.56 -3.73
CA PHE A 49 -4.04 4.70 -2.84
C PHE A 49 -5.16 5.68 -3.20
N ASP A 50 -5.95 6.06 -2.21
CA ASP A 50 -6.95 7.12 -2.31
C ASP A 50 -6.33 8.44 -1.86
N MET A 51 -6.10 9.35 -2.81
CA MET A 51 -5.52 10.67 -2.57
C MET A 51 -6.49 11.62 -1.85
N CYS A 52 -7.80 11.40 -1.95
CA CYS A 52 -8.82 12.25 -1.33
C CYS A 52 -8.95 11.95 0.16
N LEU A 53 -9.05 10.67 0.51
CA LEU A 53 -9.21 10.22 1.90
C LEU A 53 -7.88 9.82 2.55
N GLN A 54 -6.78 9.82 1.78
CA GLN A 54 -5.46 9.39 2.22
C GLN A 54 -5.50 7.97 2.84
N GLN A 55 -6.15 7.05 2.13
CA GLN A 55 -6.30 5.65 2.53
C GLN A 55 -5.52 4.73 1.60
N LEU A 56 -4.97 3.65 2.18
CA LEU A 56 -4.21 2.65 1.46
C LEU A 56 -4.96 1.31 1.44
N PHE A 57 -5.01 0.69 0.26
CA PHE A 57 -5.63 -0.61 0.04
C PHE A 57 -4.59 -1.55 -0.57
N GLU A 58 -4.47 -2.76 -0.04
CA GLU A 58 -3.69 -3.81 -0.69
C GLU A 58 -4.51 -4.47 -1.81
N ILE A 59 -3.84 -4.82 -2.92
CA ILE A 59 -4.47 -5.57 -3.99
C ILE A 59 -4.16 -7.06 -3.82
N LYS A 60 -5.19 -7.86 -3.50
CA LYS A 60 -5.11 -9.32 -3.52
C LYS A 60 -5.71 -9.86 -4.81
N ILE A 61 -5.17 -10.97 -5.30
CA ILE A 61 -5.63 -11.60 -6.53
C ILE A 61 -6.06 -13.03 -6.22
N PHE A 62 -7.33 -13.33 -6.42
CA PHE A 62 -7.81 -14.70 -6.51
C PHE A 62 -7.49 -15.25 -7.88
N LYS A 63 -6.86 -16.43 -7.89
CA LYS A 63 -6.42 -17.14 -9.09
C LYS A 63 -6.58 -18.63 -8.89
N GLU A 64 -7.39 -19.24 -9.74
CA GLU A 64 -7.63 -20.67 -9.76
C GLU A 64 -7.48 -21.22 -11.19
N LYS A 65 -7.12 -22.50 -11.34
CA LYS A 65 -6.89 -23.12 -12.65
C LYS A 65 -8.23 -23.32 -13.37
N HIS A 66 -8.22 -23.20 -14.70
CA HIS A 66 -9.37 -23.48 -15.56
C HIS A 66 -10.55 -22.49 -15.41
N HIS A 67 -10.29 -21.23 -15.06
CA HIS A 67 -11.30 -20.18 -15.01
C HIS A 67 -11.14 -19.14 -16.14
N SER A 68 -12.26 -18.55 -16.55
CA SER A 68 -12.34 -17.42 -17.49
C SER A 68 -13.57 -16.56 -17.19
N TRP A 69 -13.52 -15.30 -17.58
CA TRP A 69 -14.65 -14.37 -17.42
C TRP A 69 -15.35 -14.15 -18.76
N PHE A 70 -16.68 -14.18 -18.74
CA PHE A 70 -17.50 -13.58 -19.80
C PHE A 70 -17.88 -12.17 -19.35
N ILE A 71 -17.36 -11.16 -20.05
CA ILE A 71 -17.60 -9.74 -19.78
C ILE A 71 -18.34 -9.17 -20.96
N ASN A 72 -19.67 -9.01 -20.83
CA ASN A 72 -20.55 -8.61 -21.92
C ASN A 72 -20.36 -9.51 -23.15
N GLN A 73 -19.90 -8.94 -24.27
CA GLN A 73 -19.64 -9.63 -25.55
C GLN A 73 -18.15 -10.02 -25.73
N SER A 74 -17.41 -10.13 -24.64
CA SER A 74 -15.98 -10.46 -24.65
C SER A 74 -15.64 -11.56 -23.65
N VAL A 75 -14.55 -12.27 -23.93
CA VAL A 75 -14.00 -13.32 -23.05
C VAL A 75 -12.64 -12.87 -22.56
N GLN A 76 -12.43 -12.90 -21.24
CA GLN A 76 -11.14 -12.64 -20.61
C GLN A 76 -10.61 -13.93 -20.01
N SER A 77 -9.47 -14.39 -20.54
CA SER A 77 -8.78 -15.58 -20.06
C SER A 77 -8.17 -15.37 -18.67
N GLY A 78 -8.00 -16.47 -17.94
CA GLY A 78 -7.29 -16.54 -16.67
C GLY A 78 -8.14 -16.40 -15.41
N GLY A 79 -9.40 -15.94 -15.53
CA GLY A 79 -10.36 -15.93 -14.42
C GLY A 79 -9.92 -15.15 -13.17
N LEU A 80 -8.98 -14.21 -13.32
CA LEU A 80 -8.43 -13.48 -12.18
C LEU A 80 -9.47 -12.52 -11.60
N LEU A 81 -9.61 -12.52 -10.28
CA LEU A 81 -10.45 -11.58 -9.55
C LEU A 81 -9.58 -10.79 -8.58
N HIS A 82 -9.57 -9.47 -8.71
CA HIS A 82 -8.75 -8.57 -7.89
C HIS A 82 -9.61 -7.98 -6.78
N PHE A 83 -9.06 -7.89 -5.58
CA PHE A 83 -9.72 -7.32 -4.40
C PHE A 83 -8.89 -6.15 -3.92
N ALA A 84 -9.51 -5.00 -3.70
CA ALA A 84 -8.89 -3.90 -2.97
C ALA A 84 -9.39 -3.93 -1.52
N THR A 85 -8.52 -4.35 -0.59
CA THR A 85 -8.86 -4.45 0.83
C THR A 85 -8.09 -3.40 1.62
N PRO A 86 -8.73 -2.66 2.56
CA PRO A 86 -8.02 -1.73 3.42
C PRO A 86 -6.86 -2.42 4.13
N VAL A 87 -5.71 -1.76 4.21
CA VAL A 87 -4.53 -2.28 4.91
C VAL A 87 -4.10 -1.28 5.98
N ASP A 88 -3.71 -1.79 7.14
CA ASP A 88 -3.13 -0.94 8.18
C ASP A 88 -1.74 -0.45 7.71
N PRO A 89 -1.56 0.87 7.50
CA PRO A 89 -0.32 1.40 6.95
C PRO A 89 0.87 1.23 7.89
N LEU A 90 0.64 0.97 9.18
CA LEU A 90 1.70 0.77 10.15
C LEU A 90 2.56 -0.46 9.81
N PHE A 91 2.00 -1.48 9.16
CA PHE A 91 2.79 -2.61 8.64
C PHE A 91 3.82 -2.18 7.59
N LEU A 92 3.47 -1.24 6.71
CA LEU A 92 4.40 -0.72 5.71
C LEU A 92 5.45 0.19 6.35
N LEU A 93 5.05 1.06 7.28
CA LEU A 93 5.98 1.91 8.02
C LEU A 93 6.98 1.08 8.83
N LEU A 94 6.53 -0.03 9.42
CA LEU A 94 7.35 -0.96 10.18
C LEU A 94 8.49 -1.54 9.34
N HIS A 95 8.26 -1.79 8.05
CA HIS A 95 9.32 -2.25 7.14
C HIS A 95 10.48 -1.24 7.08
N TYR A 96 10.17 0.04 6.87
CA TYR A 96 11.17 1.11 6.79
C TYR A 96 11.83 1.40 8.14
N LEU A 97 11.04 1.40 9.22
CA LEU A 97 11.56 1.60 10.58
C LEU A 97 12.58 0.51 10.96
N ARG A 98 12.29 -0.76 10.63
CA ARG A 98 13.23 -1.87 10.85
C ARG A 98 14.47 -1.78 9.96
N LYS A 99 14.33 -1.24 8.75
CA LYS A 99 15.46 -1.00 7.84
C LYS A 99 16.40 0.08 8.41
N ALA A 100 15.84 1.18 8.91
CA ALA A 100 16.58 2.30 9.51
C ALA A 100 17.19 1.96 10.88
N ASP A 101 16.56 1.07 11.66
CA ASP A 101 17.04 0.67 13.00
C ASP A 101 18.41 -0.03 12.98
N LYS A 102 18.86 -0.52 11.82
CA LYS A 102 20.22 -1.03 11.64
C LYS A 102 21.30 -0.02 12.04
N GLU A 103 20.98 1.28 11.96
CA GLU A 103 21.87 2.35 12.40
C GLU A 103 21.73 2.70 13.89
N GLY A 104 20.65 2.26 14.54
CA GLY A 104 20.36 2.47 15.97
C GLY A 104 20.12 3.93 16.38
N ARG A 105 19.95 4.85 15.42
CA ARG A 105 19.81 6.30 15.64
C ARG A 105 18.36 6.77 15.55
N PHE A 106 18.09 7.92 16.18
CA PHE A 106 16.85 8.66 16.01
C PHE A 106 16.92 9.46 14.71
N GLN A 107 15.93 9.31 13.83
CA GLN A 107 15.91 9.93 12.51
C GLN A 107 14.55 10.59 12.24
N PRO A 108 14.50 11.70 11.49
CA PRO A 108 13.24 12.27 11.02
C PRO A 108 12.57 11.29 10.03
N LEU A 109 11.24 11.35 9.95
CA LEU A 109 10.49 10.36 9.21
C LEU A 109 10.79 10.37 7.69
N GLU A 110 11.11 11.56 7.16
CA GLU A 110 11.51 11.76 5.77
C GLU A 110 12.83 11.05 5.43
N GLN A 111 13.70 10.79 6.41
CA GLN A 111 14.94 10.03 6.22
C GLN A 111 14.72 8.53 6.41
N VAL A 112 13.72 8.14 7.21
CA VAL A 112 13.37 6.73 7.43
C VAL A 112 12.64 6.14 6.23
N VAL A 113 11.65 6.86 5.68
CA VAL A 113 10.79 6.37 4.58
C VAL A 113 11.41 6.71 3.23
N VAL A 114 12.56 6.09 2.96
CA VAL A 114 13.32 6.25 1.71
C VAL A 114 13.55 4.89 1.04
N ASP A 115 13.18 4.81 -0.24
CA ASP A 115 13.38 3.62 -1.04
C ASP A 115 13.61 3.93 -2.52
N ASP A 116 14.81 3.61 -3.02
CA ASP A 116 15.19 3.84 -4.41
C ASP A 116 14.46 2.90 -5.38
N MET A 117 14.10 1.69 -4.93
CA MET A 117 13.36 0.72 -5.74
C MET A 117 11.86 1.03 -5.77
N PHE A 118 11.34 1.60 -4.68
CA PHE A 118 9.92 1.92 -4.50
C PHE A 118 9.71 3.39 -4.11
N PRO A 119 9.98 4.36 -5.01
CA PRO A 119 9.98 5.79 -4.69
C PRO A 119 8.61 6.34 -4.27
N ASN A 120 7.52 5.62 -4.56
CA ASN A 120 6.18 5.96 -4.09
C ASN A 120 6.00 5.79 -2.57
N CYS A 121 7.00 5.29 -1.82
CA CYS A 121 6.98 5.20 -0.37
C CYS A 121 6.70 6.55 0.31
N ILE A 122 7.05 7.66 -0.34
CA ILE A 122 6.74 9.02 0.12
C ILE A 122 5.25 9.28 0.34
N LEU A 123 4.35 8.50 -0.28
CA LEU A 123 2.91 8.61 -0.07
C LEU A 123 2.49 8.19 1.34
N LEU A 124 3.28 7.34 2.02
CA LEU A 124 3.04 6.95 3.41
C LEU A 124 3.17 8.14 4.37
N LEU A 125 3.97 9.14 4.01
CA LEU A 125 4.11 10.38 4.79
C LEU A 125 2.88 11.29 4.71
N LYS A 126 2.00 11.05 3.72
CA LYS A 126 0.76 11.81 3.52
C LYS A 126 -0.43 11.22 4.28
N LEU A 127 -0.23 10.14 5.04
CA LEU A 127 -1.31 9.50 5.78
C LEU A 127 -1.74 10.37 6.97
N PRO A 128 -3.04 10.39 7.30
CA PRO A 128 -3.54 11.17 8.43
C PRO A 128 -3.07 10.55 9.75
N ASP A 129 -2.97 11.38 10.79
CA ASP A 129 -2.66 10.94 12.16
C ASP A 129 -1.37 10.10 12.28
N LEU A 130 -0.41 10.31 11.38
CA LEU A 130 0.82 9.52 11.29
C LEU A 130 1.60 9.47 12.61
N GLU A 131 1.65 10.58 13.33
CA GLU A 131 2.28 10.65 14.65
C GLU A 131 1.64 9.67 15.64
N LYS A 132 0.31 9.63 15.72
CA LYS A 132 -0.41 8.72 16.62
C LYS A 132 -0.18 7.26 16.21
N LEU A 133 -0.09 6.97 14.92
CA LEU A 133 0.23 5.63 14.43
C LEU A 133 1.64 5.21 14.85
N LEU A 134 2.63 6.08 14.65
CA LEU A 134 4.04 5.82 14.96
C LEU A 134 4.29 5.56 16.44
N GLN A 135 3.59 6.26 17.34
CA GLN A 135 3.71 6.06 18.80
C GLN A 135 3.58 4.61 19.27
N HIS A 136 2.85 3.77 18.50
CA HIS A 136 2.65 2.35 18.77
C HIS A 136 3.88 1.47 18.50
N VAL A 137 4.83 1.92 17.68
CA VAL A 137 5.98 1.12 17.21
C VAL A 137 7.32 1.83 17.36
N THR A 138 7.34 3.13 17.67
CA THR A 138 8.56 3.93 17.80
C THR A 138 8.75 4.58 19.17
N GLU A 139 10.01 4.81 19.52
CA GLU A 139 10.43 5.84 20.48
C GLU A 139 10.53 7.20 19.78
N GLU A 140 10.11 8.25 20.47
CA GLU A 140 10.07 9.61 19.92
C GLU A 140 10.99 10.52 20.73
N LYS A 141 11.69 11.40 20.03
CA LYS A 141 12.43 12.52 20.62
C LYS A 141 12.10 13.78 19.86
N GLU A 142 11.92 14.88 20.59
CA GLU A 142 11.70 16.19 20.00
C GLU A 142 12.89 17.09 20.30
N ILE A 143 13.49 17.66 19.26
CA ILE A 143 14.60 18.62 19.34
C ILE A 143 14.30 19.75 18.36
N ASP A 144 14.33 21.00 18.82
CA ASP A 144 14.02 22.18 17.99
C ASP A 144 12.72 22.07 17.19
N LYS A 145 11.64 21.60 17.84
CA LYS A 145 10.31 21.38 17.24
C LYS A 145 10.29 20.37 16.08
N LYS A 146 11.36 19.59 15.92
CA LYS A 146 11.44 18.47 14.98
C LYS A 146 11.36 17.16 15.74
N LYS A 147 10.51 16.26 15.26
CA LYS A 147 10.36 14.92 15.82
C LYS A 147 11.31 13.94 15.12
N TYR A 148 11.93 13.10 15.93
CA TYR A 148 12.80 12.03 15.49
C TYR A 148 12.28 10.72 16.05
N TYR A 149 12.30 9.71 15.20
CA TYR A 149 11.72 8.40 15.46
C TYR A 149 12.82 7.35 15.47
N LYS A 150 12.68 6.38 16.37
CA LYS A 150 13.50 5.17 16.40
C LYS A 150 12.59 3.97 16.61
N TYR A 151 12.84 2.88 15.89
CA TYR A 151 12.08 1.65 16.07
C TYR A 151 12.19 1.11 17.50
N SER A 152 11.07 0.64 18.06
CA SER A 152 11.03 -0.01 19.36
C SER A 152 10.40 -1.39 19.24
N LYS A 153 11.21 -2.42 19.46
CA LYS A 153 10.76 -3.83 19.44
C LYS A 153 9.69 -4.09 20.50
N GLU A 154 9.86 -3.55 21.71
CA GLU A 154 8.92 -3.76 22.82
C GLU A 154 7.53 -3.19 22.50
N LYS A 155 7.47 -1.94 22.03
CA LYS A 155 6.21 -1.32 21.62
C LYS A 155 5.55 -2.05 20.47
N THR A 156 6.34 -2.47 19.48
CA THR A 156 5.86 -3.21 18.31
C THR A 156 5.21 -4.54 18.71
N ILE A 157 5.81 -5.29 19.64
CA ILE A 157 5.22 -6.55 20.14
C ILE A 157 3.88 -6.26 20.83
N LYS A 158 3.83 -5.27 21.73
CA LYS A 158 2.59 -4.85 22.41
C LYS A 158 1.48 -4.41 21.44
N TRP A 159 1.85 -3.78 20.32
CA TRP A 159 0.90 -3.42 19.27
C TRP A 159 0.41 -4.66 18.49
N LEU A 160 1.31 -5.57 18.13
CA LEU A 160 0.97 -6.82 17.44
C LEU A 160 0.07 -7.72 18.28
N GLU A 161 0.30 -7.81 19.60
CA GLU A 161 -0.55 -8.57 20.53
C GLU A 161 -2.02 -8.11 20.50
N LYS A 162 -2.28 -6.83 20.22
CA LYS A 162 -3.65 -6.29 20.08
C LYS A 162 -4.28 -6.54 18.72
N LYS A 163 -3.50 -7.00 17.74
CA LYS A 163 -3.94 -7.29 16.36
C LYS A 163 -4.27 -8.77 16.15
N VAL A 164 -3.89 -9.63 17.09
CA VAL A 164 -4.13 -11.08 17.09
C VAL A 164 -5.44 -11.41 17.78
#